data_AF-A6LJF9-F1
#
_entry.id   AF-A6LJF9-F1
#
_cell.length_a   1.000
_cell.length_b   1.000
_cell.length_c   1.000
_cell.angle_alpha   90.00
_cell.angle_beta   90.00
_cell.angle_gamma   90.00
#
_symmetry.space_group_name_H-M   'P 1'
#
loop_
_entity.id
_entity.type
_entity.pdbx_description
1 polymer ?
#
loop_
_entity_poly.entity_id
_entity_poly.type
_entity_poly.pdbx_seq_one_letter_code
_entity_poly.pdbx_strand_id
1 'polypeptide(L)'
;MRILLSKSFLVDEFEPDIWVTTDFESFNVPYTIFFNGDIVFVHGRYKLLDVVLRNSKKIIKLDNYLVSVITGNQISIPENYLDEVDFFVLFDKTTFTSKYLLRKAQSMVASDISKTMVFSVLLFKDNPNYLRAIPEKGIVDDSMSYILFEEFERSEIS
;
A
#
# COMPACT_ATOMS: atom_id res chain seq x y z
N MET A 1 1.35 9.34 11.98
CA MET A 1 1.03 9.07 10.55
C MET A 1 -0.19 8.17 10.47
N ARG A 2 -1.15 8.48 9.61
CA ARG A 2 -2.33 7.65 9.31
C ARG A 2 -2.34 7.17 7.87
N ILE A 3 -2.30 5.86 7.67
CA ILE A 3 -2.44 5.22 6.35
C ILE A 3 -3.73 4.43 6.32
N LEU A 4 -4.60 4.74 5.36
CA LEU A 4 -5.88 4.07 5.17
C LEU A 4 -5.87 3.30 3.84
N LEU A 5 -6.08 1.99 3.91
CA LEU A 5 -6.38 1.14 2.75
C LEU A 5 -7.89 0.90 2.76
N SER A 6 -8.65 1.55 1.87
CA SER A 6 -10.11 1.47 1.93
C SER A 6 -10.80 1.92 0.66
N LYS A 7 -12.13 1.84 0.68
CA LYS A 7 -13.02 2.59 -0.22
C LYS A 7 -13.21 4.05 0.22
N SER A 8 -13.69 4.88 -0.70
CA SER A 8 -13.84 6.34 -0.58
C SER A 8 -14.67 6.81 0.62
N PHE A 9 -15.75 6.10 0.96
CA PHE A 9 -16.68 6.52 2.02
C PHE A 9 -16.09 6.52 3.44
N LEU A 10 -14.95 5.86 3.66
CA LEU A 10 -14.25 5.83 4.97
C LEU A 10 -13.23 6.95 5.13
N VAL A 11 -12.97 7.73 4.07
CA VAL A 11 -11.94 8.77 4.08
C VAL A 11 -12.27 9.88 5.06
N ASP A 12 -13.52 10.36 5.05
CA ASP A 12 -13.97 11.45 5.92
C ASP A 12 -14.05 11.02 7.39
N GLU A 13 -14.23 9.72 7.67
CA GLU A 13 -14.30 9.18 9.03
C GLU A 13 -12.92 9.13 9.69
N PHE A 14 -11.89 8.73 8.93
CA PHE A 14 -10.55 8.48 9.49
C PHE A 14 -9.54 9.60 9.25
N GLU A 15 -9.84 10.53 8.33
CA GLU A 15 -8.98 11.66 7.97
C GLU A 15 -7.50 11.24 7.78
N PRO A 16 -7.19 10.33 6.84
CA PRO A 16 -5.85 9.78 6.70
C PRO A 16 -4.85 10.80 6.12
N ASP A 17 -3.55 10.60 6.39
CA ASP A 17 -2.48 11.33 5.71
C ASP A 17 -2.25 10.76 4.29
N ILE A 18 -2.35 9.44 4.18
CA ILE A 18 -2.16 8.68 2.94
C ILE A 18 -3.33 7.72 2.77
N TRP A 19 -4.01 7.83 1.63
CA TRP A 19 -5.10 6.94 1.26
C TRP A 19 -4.69 6.06 0.10
N VAL A 20 -4.74 4.74 0.28
CA VAL A 20 -4.39 3.74 -0.72
C VAL A 20 -5.65 2.99 -1.14
N THR A 21 -5.98 3.01 -2.42
CA THR A 21 -7.34 2.63 -2.85
C THR A 21 -7.40 2.06 -4.27
N THR A 22 -8.54 1.44 -4.58
CA THR A 22 -8.97 1.01 -5.92
C THR A 22 -10.21 1.75 -6.42
N ASP A 23 -10.72 2.71 -5.65
CA ASP A 23 -11.72 3.69 -6.06
C ASP A 23 -11.16 5.12 -5.96
N PHE A 24 -11.64 6.05 -6.78
CA PHE A 24 -11.06 7.39 -6.87
C PHE A 24 -12.15 8.46 -6.89
N GLU A 25 -12.77 8.67 -5.73
CA GLU A 25 -13.91 9.58 -5.56
C GLU A 25 -13.65 10.72 -4.56
N SER A 26 -12.57 10.67 -3.77
CA SER A 26 -12.21 11.73 -2.82
C SER A 26 -10.86 12.34 -3.16
N PHE A 27 -10.76 13.67 -3.08
CA PHE A 27 -9.53 14.43 -3.26
C PHE A 27 -9.12 15.18 -1.99
N ASN A 28 -9.82 14.96 -0.87
CA ASN A 28 -9.60 15.71 0.35
C ASN A 28 -8.49 15.13 1.25
N VAL A 29 -7.71 14.18 0.73
CA VAL A 29 -6.59 13.55 1.42
C VAL A 29 -5.28 14.21 0.97
N PRO A 30 -4.28 14.40 1.86
CA PRO A 30 -2.97 14.92 1.45
C PRO A 30 -2.33 14.11 0.32
N TYR A 31 -2.37 12.79 0.41
CA TYR A 31 -1.85 11.88 -0.60
C TYR A 31 -2.81 10.72 -0.91
N THR A 32 -2.96 10.41 -2.20
CA THR A 32 -3.76 9.27 -2.66
C THR A 32 -2.95 8.39 -3.61
N ILE A 33 -2.84 7.11 -3.29
CA ILE A 33 -2.22 6.08 -4.13
C ILE A 33 -3.35 5.22 -4.68
N PHE A 34 -3.74 5.47 -5.92
CA PHE A 34 -4.88 4.84 -6.58
C PHE A 34 -4.42 3.76 -7.57
N PHE A 35 -4.98 2.56 -7.47
CA PHE A 35 -4.71 1.45 -8.38
C PHE A 35 -5.96 1.09 -9.18
N ASN A 36 -5.89 1.27 -10.51
CA ASN A 36 -7.01 0.94 -11.40
C ASN A 36 -7.03 -0.53 -11.87
N GLY A 37 -6.11 -1.36 -11.37
CA GLY A 37 -5.95 -2.75 -11.76
C GLY A 37 -4.82 -3.03 -12.76
N ASP A 38 -4.20 -2.00 -13.31
CA ASP A 38 -3.03 -2.13 -14.20
C ASP A 38 -1.94 -1.11 -13.84
N ILE A 39 -2.34 0.15 -13.62
CA ILE A 39 -1.46 1.29 -13.35
C ILE A 39 -1.77 1.85 -11.95
N VAL A 40 -0.73 2.30 -11.26
CA VAL A 40 -0.86 3.05 -10.01
C VAL A 40 -0.64 4.54 -10.29
N PHE A 41 -1.56 5.37 -9.82
CA PHE A 41 -1.49 6.82 -9.87
C PHE A 41 -1.23 7.35 -8.46
N VAL A 42 -0.22 8.19 -8.32
CA VAL A 42 0.08 8.85 -7.05
C VAL A 42 -0.28 10.31 -7.17
N HIS A 43 -1.25 10.71 -6.37
CA HIS A 43 -1.74 12.07 -6.29
C HIS A 43 -1.32 12.69 -4.96
N GLY A 44 -0.90 13.95 -5.03
CA GLY A 44 -1.00 14.87 -3.92
C GLY A 44 -2.34 15.58 -4.00
N ARG A 45 -2.65 16.40 -3.01
CA ARG A 45 -3.91 17.16 -2.98
C ARG A 45 -4.15 17.89 -4.30
N TYR A 46 -5.18 17.45 -5.04
CA TYR A 46 -5.60 17.98 -6.34
C TYR A 46 -4.54 17.98 -7.46
N LYS A 47 -3.46 17.18 -7.35
CA LYS A 47 -2.38 17.14 -8.36
C LYS A 47 -1.83 15.73 -8.54
N LEU A 48 -1.65 15.30 -9.78
CA LEU A 48 -0.89 14.08 -10.10
C LEU A 48 0.60 14.32 -9.83
N LEU A 49 1.20 13.48 -8.99
CA LEU A 49 2.63 13.52 -8.67
C LEU A 49 3.39 12.49 -9.50
N ASP A 50 2.85 11.29 -9.64
CA ASP A 50 3.54 10.20 -10.32
C ASP A 50 2.61 9.12 -10.89
N VAL A 51 3.14 8.32 -11.79
CA VAL A 51 2.51 7.15 -12.41
C VAL A 51 3.49 5.98 -12.38
N VAL A 52 3.04 4.84 -11.83
CA VAL A 52 3.80 3.60 -11.77
C VAL A 52 3.10 2.56 -12.66
N LEU A 53 3.78 2.19 -13.74
CA LEU A 53 3.26 1.26 -14.73
C LEU A 53 3.27 -0.18 -14.19
N ARG A 54 2.50 -1.06 -14.82
CA ARG A 54 2.51 -2.49 -14.47
C ARG A 54 3.90 -3.11 -14.59
N ASN A 55 4.20 -4.03 -13.67
CA ASN A 55 5.48 -4.75 -13.59
C ASN A 55 6.67 -3.79 -13.43
N SER A 56 6.45 -2.66 -12.78
CA SER A 56 7.49 -1.71 -12.41
C SER A 56 7.53 -1.48 -10.90
N LYS A 57 8.69 -0.99 -10.45
CA LYS A 57 8.95 -0.50 -9.11
C LYS A 57 9.35 0.96 -9.24
N LYS A 58 8.87 1.80 -8.32
CA LYS A 58 9.29 3.18 -8.24
C LYS A 58 9.31 3.64 -6.78
N ILE A 59 10.40 4.30 -6.38
CA ILE A 59 10.46 5.02 -5.11
C ILE A 59 9.93 6.42 -5.35
N ILE A 60 8.95 6.83 -4.54
CA ILE A 60 8.26 8.11 -4.63
C ILE A 60 8.48 8.86 -3.33
N LYS A 61 8.95 10.10 -3.46
CA LYS A 61 9.09 11.02 -2.32
C LYS A 61 7.81 11.83 -2.18
N LEU A 62 7.07 11.56 -1.10
CA LEU A 62 6.07 12.45 -0.53
C LEU A 62 6.79 13.41 0.43
N ASP A 63 6.16 14.52 0.84
CA ASP A 63 6.88 15.59 1.59
C ASP A 63 7.68 15.06 2.78
N ASN A 64 7.06 14.18 3.59
CA ASN A 64 7.66 13.61 4.80
C ASN A 64 7.93 12.10 4.69
N TYR A 65 7.68 11.48 3.54
CA TYR A 65 7.74 10.02 3.40
C TYR A 65 8.42 9.60 2.09
N LEU A 66 9.25 8.57 2.17
CA LEU A 66 9.81 7.87 1.04
C LEU A 66 9.09 6.52 0.91
N VAL A 67 8.38 6.32 -0.19
CA VAL A 67 7.49 5.18 -0.38
C VAL A 67 7.93 4.39 -1.60
N SER A 68 8.13 3.07 -1.46
CA SER A 68 8.39 2.20 -2.61
C SER A 68 7.09 1.57 -3.11
N VAL A 69 6.67 1.96 -4.30
CA VAL A 69 5.49 1.41 -4.98
C VAL A 69 5.93 0.33 -5.95
N ILE A 70 5.44 -0.90 -5.74
CA ILE A 70 5.84 -2.08 -6.51
C ILE A 70 4.60 -2.74 -7.11
N THR A 71 4.64 -3.03 -8.41
CA THR A 71 3.49 -3.58 -9.12
C THR A 71 3.79 -4.91 -9.79
N GLY A 72 2.79 -5.79 -9.84
CA GLY A 72 2.79 -7.02 -10.63
C GLY A 72 3.98 -7.93 -10.32
N ASN A 73 4.73 -8.32 -11.35
CA ASN A 73 5.81 -9.29 -11.23
C ASN A 73 7.02 -8.81 -10.41
N GLN A 74 7.18 -7.49 -10.25
CA GLN A 74 8.26 -6.92 -9.44
C GLN A 74 8.13 -7.29 -7.96
N ILE A 75 6.92 -7.66 -7.49
CA ILE A 75 6.69 -8.15 -6.14
C ILE A 75 7.47 -9.45 -5.86
N SER A 76 7.82 -10.21 -6.89
CA SER A 76 8.57 -11.48 -6.75
C SER A 76 10.08 -11.32 -6.65
N ILE A 77 10.62 -10.11 -6.76
CA ILE A 77 12.06 -9.87 -6.80
C ILE A 77 12.51 -9.43 -5.41
N PRO A 78 13.22 -10.26 -4.62
CA PRO A 78 13.59 -9.93 -3.24
C PRO A 78 14.43 -8.67 -3.10
N GLU A 79 15.30 -8.40 -4.08
CA GLU A 79 16.19 -7.24 -4.11
C GLU A 79 15.41 -5.92 -4.14
N ASN A 80 14.15 -5.96 -4.59
CA ASN A 80 13.30 -4.77 -4.60
C ASN A 80 12.95 -4.26 -3.20
N TYR A 81 13.15 -5.08 -2.15
CA TYR A 81 12.84 -4.77 -0.76
C TYR A 81 14.08 -4.38 0.07
N LEU A 82 15.22 -4.16 -0.60
CA LEU A 82 16.45 -3.71 0.05
C LEU A 82 16.59 -2.18 0.09
N ASP A 83 15.62 -1.44 -0.48
CA ASP A 83 15.63 0.02 -0.44
C ASP A 83 15.36 0.53 0.97
N GLU A 84 16.04 1.61 1.34
CA GLU A 84 15.75 2.38 2.54
C GLU A 84 14.54 3.30 2.27
N VAL A 85 13.36 2.90 2.75
CA VAL A 85 12.08 3.61 2.59
C VAL A 85 11.26 3.49 3.87
N ASP A 86 10.30 4.40 4.09
CA ASP A 86 9.43 4.36 5.29
C ASP A 86 8.45 3.19 5.24
N PHE A 87 7.95 2.87 4.04
CA PHE A 87 7.10 1.71 3.79
C PHE A 87 7.02 1.33 2.32
N PHE A 88 6.57 0.10 2.08
CA PHE A 88 6.28 -0.42 0.74
C PHE A 88 4.78 -0.48 0.50
N VAL A 89 4.37 -0.23 -0.75
CA VAL A 89 2.99 -0.45 -1.21
C VAL A 89 2.99 -1.33 -2.44
N LEU A 90 2.34 -2.48 -2.35
CA LEU A 90 2.32 -3.52 -3.38
C LEU A 90 0.96 -3.59 -4.07
N PHE A 91 0.97 -3.70 -5.39
CA PHE A 91 -0.24 -3.80 -6.20
C PHE A 91 -0.18 -4.95 -7.20
N ASP A 92 -1.21 -5.79 -7.23
CA ASP A 92 -1.35 -6.78 -8.29
C ASP A 92 -2.82 -7.09 -8.58
N LYS A 93 -3.08 -7.56 -9.79
CA LYS A 93 -4.37 -8.06 -10.23
C LYS A 93 -4.23 -9.49 -10.69
N THR A 94 -5.11 -10.36 -10.21
CA THR A 94 -5.12 -11.77 -10.60
C THR A 94 -6.52 -12.38 -10.50
N THR A 95 -6.81 -13.33 -11.37
CA THR A 95 -7.97 -14.22 -11.26
C THR A 95 -7.59 -15.61 -10.73
N PHE A 96 -6.28 -15.91 -10.66
CA PHE A 96 -5.74 -17.18 -10.19
C PHE A 96 -5.54 -17.18 -8.67
N THR A 97 -6.16 -18.13 -7.98
CA THR A 97 -6.04 -18.31 -6.52
C THR A 97 -4.60 -18.56 -6.10
N SER A 98 -3.84 -19.36 -6.85
CA SER A 98 -2.44 -19.67 -6.54
C SER A 98 -1.58 -18.40 -6.52
N LYS A 99 -1.72 -17.54 -7.54
CA LYS A 99 -1.01 -16.27 -7.60
C LYS A 99 -1.45 -15.32 -6.49
N TYR A 100 -2.75 -15.30 -6.14
CA TYR A 100 -3.26 -14.49 -5.03
C TYR A 100 -2.63 -14.89 -3.69
N LEU A 101 -2.64 -16.17 -3.35
CA LEU A 101 -2.01 -16.69 -2.12
C LEU A 101 -0.49 -16.46 -2.11
N LEU A 102 0.16 -16.62 -3.26
CA LEU A 102 1.59 -16.34 -3.39
C LEU A 102 1.92 -14.87 -3.12
N ARG A 103 1.10 -13.92 -3.59
CA ARG A 103 1.31 -12.49 -3.35
C ARG A 103 1.14 -12.12 -1.88
N LYS A 104 0.19 -12.75 -1.17
CA LYS A 104 0.06 -12.59 0.28
C LYS A 104 1.34 -13.04 1.00
N ALA A 105 1.83 -14.24 0.68
CA ALA A 105 3.07 -14.75 1.26
C ALA A 105 4.29 -13.87 0.93
N GLN A 106 4.39 -13.39 -0.31
CA GLN A 106 5.47 -12.46 -0.71
C GLN A 106 5.40 -11.13 0.02
N SER A 107 4.20 -10.63 0.36
CA SER A 107 4.05 -9.40 1.15
C SER A 107 4.59 -9.57 2.56
N MET A 108 4.38 -10.75 3.18
CA MET A 108 4.95 -11.09 4.48
C MET A 108 6.48 -11.19 4.41
N VAL A 109 6.99 -11.95 3.44
CA VAL A 109 8.44 -12.12 3.23
C VAL A 109 9.11 -10.78 2.93
N ALA A 110 8.48 -9.92 2.12
CA ALA A 110 8.95 -8.57 1.85
C ALA A 110 9.11 -7.74 3.13
N SER A 111 8.12 -7.80 4.03
CA SER A 111 8.17 -7.08 5.31
C SER A 111 9.29 -7.61 6.21
N ASP A 112 9.49 -8.93 6.24
CA ASP A 112 10.55 -9.55 7.03
C ASP A 112 11.96 -9.26 6.50
N ILE A 113 12.14 -9.26 5.17
CA ILE A 113 13.42 -8.92 4.51
C ILE A 113 13.77 -7.45 4.72
N SER A 114 12.81 -6.56 4.48
CA SER A 114 13.02 -5.11 4.54
C SER A 114 13.00 -4.53 5.96
N LYS A 115 12.56 -5.32 6.96
CA LYS A 115 12.29 -4.84 8.33
C LYS A 115 11.35 -3.62 8.37
N THR A 116 10.50 -3.51 7.37
CA THR A 116 9.65 -2.35 7.11
C THR A 116 8.21 -2.81 6.87
N MET A 117 7.24 -1.93 7.14
CA MET A 117 5.83 -2.24 6.86
C MET A 117 5.55 -2.37 5.37
N VAL A 118 4.69 -3.33 5.02
CA VAL A 118 4.23 -3.55 3.65
C VAL A 118 2.72 -3.48 3.62
N PHE A 119 2.22 -2.54 2.83
CA PHE A 119 0.80 -2.41 2.50
C PHE A 119 0.56 -3.05 1.15
N SER A 120 -0.49 -3.84 0.98
CA SER A 120 -0.81 -4.42 -0.32
C SER A 120 -2.27 -4.25 -0.68
N VAL A 121 -2.51 -3.97 -1.96
CA VAL A 121 -3.85 -3.92 -2.55
C VAL A 121 -3.88 -4.91 -3.69
N LEU A 122 -4.57 -6.03 -3.46
CA LEU A 122 -4.64 -7.15 -4.39
C LEU A 122 -6.06 -7.25 -4.96
N LEU A 123 -6.20 -7.04 -6.27
CA LEU A 123 -7.46 -7.29 -6.97
C LEU A 123 -7.57 -8.78 -7.31
N PHE A 124 -8.32 -9.54 -6.52
CA PHE A 124 -8.61 -10.95 -6.77
C PHE A 124 -10.02 -11.10 -7.34
N LYS A 125 -10.10 -11.56 -8.61
CA LYS A 125 -11.39 -11.64 -9.34
C LYS A 125 -12.17 -10.31 -9.25
N ASP A 126 -11.47 -9.21 -9.50
CA ASP A 126 -11.95 -7.82 -9.45
C ASP A 126 -12.46 -7.33 -8.08
N ASN A 127 -12.29 -8.14 -7.02
CA ASN A 127 -12.56 -7.70 -5.65
C ASN A 127 -11.26 -7.19 -5.00
N PRO A 128 -11.25 -6.00 -4.40
CA PRO A 128 -10.10 -5.51 -3.66
C PRO A 128 -9.92 -6.28 -2.35
N ASN A 129 -8.68 -6.65 -2.07
CA ASN A 129 -8.26 -7.27 -0.82
C ASN A 129 -7.12 -6.39 -0.30
N TYR A 130 -7.30 -5.88 0.91
CA TYR A 130 -6.33 -5.03 1.56
C TYR A 130 -5.50 -5.87 2.52
N LEU A 131 -4.18 -5.68 2.46
CA LEU A 131 -3.22 -6.41 3.28
C LEU A 131 -2.32 -5.41 3.99
N ARG A 132 -2.02 -5.69 5.26
CA ARG A 132 -0.88 -5.07 5.95
C ARG A 132 -0.03 -6.16 6.58
N ALA A 133 1.24 -6.18 6.21
CA ALA A 133 2.26 -7.02 6.85
C ALA A 133 3.18 -6.16 7.71
N ILE A 134 3.45 -6.66 8.92
CA ILE A 134 4.29 -6.03 9.93
C ILE A 134 5.54 -6.88 10.13
N PRO A 135 6.74 -6.29 10.16
CA PRO A 135 7.99 -7.04 10.29
C PRO A 135 8.00 -7.89 11.57
N GLU A 136 8.50 -9.13 11.47
CA GLU A 136 8.76 -10.06 12.57
C GLU A 136 7.53 -10.54 13.37
N LYS A 137 6.37 -9.89 13.20
CA LYS A 137 5.12 -10.26 13.87
C LYS A 137 4.29 -11.24 13.04
N GLY A 138 4.54 -11.35 11.73
CA GLY A 138 3.83 -12.25 10.82
C GLY A 138 2.33 -11.99 10.69
N ILE A 139 1.78 -10.99 11.41
CA ILE A 139 0.37 -10.64 11.36
C ILE A 139 0.10 -9.95 10.03
N VAL A 140 -0.76 -10.61 9.29
CA VAL A 140 -1.42 -10.10 8.11
C VAL A 140 -2.79 -9.61 8.58
N ASP A 141 -2.98 -8.31 8.64
CA ASP A 141 -4.34 -7.78 8.61
C ASP A 141 -4.82 -7.98 7.16
N ASP A 142 -5.72 -8.94 6.95
CA ASP A 142 -6.29 -9.31 5.65
C ASP A 142 -7.78 -8.98 5.67
N SER A 143 -8.10 -7.79 5.19
CA SER A 143 -9.44 -7.24 5.26
C SER A 143 -10.03 -7.11 3.87
N MET A 144 -11.24 -7.63 3.71
CA MET A 144 -12.05 -7.41 2.51
C MET A 144 -12.70 -6.01 2.49
N SER A 145 -12.62 -5.27 3.60
CA SER A 145 -13.27 -3.96 3.75
C SER A 145 -12.29 -2.80 3.81
N TYR A 146 -11.42 -2.76 4.83
CA TYR A 146 -10.43 -1.70 5.02
C TYR A 146 -9.34 -2.08 6.04
N ILE A 147 -8.21 -1.38 6.00
CA ILE A 147 -7.14 -1.40 7.01
C ILE A 147 -6.76 0.03 7.36
N LEU A 148 -6.72 0.34 8.65
CA LEU A 148 -6.17 1.58 9.18
C LEU A 148 -4.86 1.31 9.92
N PHE A 149 -3.82 2.05 9.58
CA PHE A 149 -2.59 2.12 10.34
C PHE A 149 -2.45 3.52 10.93
N GLU A 150 -2.24 3.58 12.24
CA GLU A 150 -1.97 4.82 12.97
C GLU A 150 -0.67 4.65 13.76
N GLU A 151 0.34 5.44 13.41
CA GLU A 151 1.51 5.62 14.24
C GLU A 151 1.23 6.77 15.21
N PHE A 152 1.01 6.42 16.48
CA PHE A 152 0.95 7.39 17.56
C PHE A 152 2.37 7.85 17.85
N GLU A 153 2.63 9.15 17.70
CA GLU A 153 3.79 9.74 18.38
C GLU A 153 3.65 9.38 19.85
N ARG A 154 4.70 8.79 20.44
CA ARG A 154 4.77 8.65 21.89
C ARG A 154 4.70 10.06 22.46
N SER A 155 3.51 10.48 22.89
CA SER A 155 3.35 11.62 23.78
C SER A 155 4.28 11.36 24.95
N GLU A 156 5.19 12.29 25.20
CA GLU A 156 6.07 12.34 26.35
C GLU A 156 5.26 11.94 27.60
N ILE A 157 5.44 10.70 28.06
CA ILE A 157 5.07 10.35 29.43
C ILE A 157 6.19 10.95 30.26
N SER A 158 5.98 12.22 30.59
CA SER A 158 6.68 12.98 31.62
C SER A 158 6.57 12.30 32.98
#